data_AF-A0A3P7EHP8-F1
#
_entry.id   AF-A0A3P7EHP8-F1
#
_cell.length_a   1.000
_cell.length_b   1.000
_cell.length_c   1.000
_cell.angle_alpha   90.00
_cell.angle_beta   90.00
_cell.angle_gamma   90.00
#
_symmetry.space_group_name_H-M   'P 1'
#
loop_
_entity.id
_entity.type
_entity.pdbx_description
1 polymer ?
#
loop_
_entity_poly.entity_id
_entity_poly.type
_entity_poly.pdbx_seq_one_letter_code
_entity_poly.pdbx_strand_id
1 'polypeptide(L)'
;MDLVGGRIEDVDLSGLDAIVEEAEDEGDDHSEGVDDEETKVDLNEMDPSLPVSHIETPKISGQDLKLMMLAFMEQLPWLINRDLIDKAALDFVTNLNTRNNRKKLCQMMLEQYRNRLDLLPFYGRLVATLEPVMPDLALELSHALLQQFRAAVQNKKKQRVDWKIRCARFISELVCV
;
A
#
# COMPACT_ATOMS: atom_id res chain seq x y z
N MET A 1 30.68 -22.06 -8.43
CA MET A 1 30.22 -21.17 -7.35
C MET A 1 29.25 -22.00 -6.54
N ASP A 2 29.74 -22.61 -5.45
CA ASP A 2 28.94 -23.48 -4.59
C ASP A 2 28.17 -22.61 -3.59
N LEU A 3 26.90 -22.31 -3.88
CA LEU A 3 26.02 -21.63 -2.94
C LEU A 3 24.60 -22.24 -3.01
N VAL A 4 24.22 -22.82 -1.86
CA VAL A 4 22.87 -23.24 -1.43
C VAL A 4 22.34 -24.54 -2.02
N GLY A 5 22.87 -25.66 -1.52
CA GLY A 5 22.32 -27.02 -1.68
C GLY A 5 21.38 -27.46 -0.55
N GLY A 6 20.78 -26.53 0.20
CA GLY A 6 19.74 -26.87 1.18
C GLY A 6 18.44 -27.27 0.48
N ARG A 7 17.79 -28.37 0.88
CA ARG A 7 16.44 -28.66 0.37
C ARG A 7 15.51 -27.58 0.92
N ILE A 8 14.52 -27.17 0.14
CA ILE A 8 13.49 -26.20 0.58
C ILE A 8 12.78 -26.68 1.87
N GLU A 9 12.81 -27.99 2.12
CA GLU A 9 12.29 -28.65 3.32
C GLU A 9 13.09 -28.36 4.61
N ASP A 10 14.33 -27.88 4.49
CA ASP A 10 15.22 -27.61 5.63
C ASP A 10 15.12 -26.16 6.16
N VAL A 11 14.21 -25.35 5.61
CA VAL A 11 14.00 -23.97 6.08
C VAL A 11 13.22 -23.99 7.40
N ASP A 12 13.87 -23.57 8.48
CA ASP A 12 13.24 -23.43 9.79
C ASP A 12 12.20 -22.29 9.77
N LEU A 13 10.94 -22.65 10.01
CA LEU A 13 9.79 -21.74 10.06
C LEU A 13 9.28 -21.52 11.48
N SER A 14 9.93 -22.10 12.50
CA SER A 14 9.48 -22.05 13.89
C SER A 14 9.36 -20.62 14.45
N GLY A 15 10.17 -19.69 13.94
CA GLY A 15 10.11 -18.28 14.32
C GLY A 15 8.90 -17.51 13.78
N LEU A 16 8.16 -18.06 12.81
CA LEU A 16 7.02 -17.36 12.21
C LEU A 16 5.81 -17.29 13.16
N ASP A 17 5.72 -18.24 14.10
CA ASP A 17 4.63 -18.32 15.09
C ASP A 17 4.86 -17.41 16.31
N ALA A 18 6.05 -16.82 16.47
CA ALA A 18 6.44 -16.06 17.67
C ALA A 18 6.05 -14.57 17.64
N ILE A 19 5.56 -14.05 16.51
CA ILE A 19 5.10 -12.67 16.40
C ILE A 19 3.61 -12.66 16.72
N VAL A 20 3.31 -12.33 17.98
CA VAL A 20 1.95 -12.18 18.50
C VAL A 20 1.18 -11.21 17.60
N GLU A 21 0.11 -11.71 16.98
CA GLU A 21 -0.89 -10.88 16.31
C GLU A 21 -1.61 -10.07 17.39
N GLU A 22 -1.41 -8.75 17.41
CA GLU A 22 -2.33 -7.88 18.13
C GLU A 22 -3.68 -7.94 17.41
N ALA A 23 -4.67 -8.51 18.08
CA ALA A 23 -6.03 -8.61 17.56
C ALA A 23 -6.61 -7.20 17.43
N GLU A 24 -6.64 -6.68 16.20
CA GLU A 24 -7.44 -5.50 15.88
C GLU A 24 -8.89 -5.93 15.72
N ASP A 25 -9.72 -5.36 16.58
CA ASP A 25 -11.17 -5.54 16.73
C ASP A 25 -11.90 -5.32 15.38
N GLU A 26 -12.49 -6.38 14.83
CA GLU A 26 -13.38 -6.28 13.67
C GLU A 26 -14.70 -5.62 14.08
N GLY A 27 -14.74 -4.29 13.97
CA GLY A 27 -15.97 -3.51 13.86
C GLY A 27 -16.52 -3.58 12.44
N ASP A 28 -17.36 -4.58 12.18
CA ASP A 28 -18.30 -4.65 11.05
C ASP A 28 -19.24 -3.43 11.07
N ASP A 29 -19.05 -2.50 10.14
CA ASP A 29 -20.10 -1.55 9.75
C ASP A 29 -20.22 -1.49 8.23
N HIS A 30 -21.01 -2.43 7.71
CA HIS A 30 -21.58 -2.36 6.37
C HIS A 30 -22.70 -1.32 6.37
N SER A 31 -22.33 -0.03 6.27
CA SER A 31 -23.27 1.07 6.06
C SER A 31 -22.77 1.93 4.90
N GLU A 32 -23.51 1.88 3.78
CA GLU A 32 -23.40 2.87 2.71
C GLU A 32 -23.88 4.23 3.23
N GLY A 33 -23.01 4.93 3.98
CA GLY A 33 -23.19 6.29 4.44
C GLY A 33 -22.28 7.23 3.66
N VAL A 34 -22.89 8.18 2.93
CA VAL A 34 -22.20 9.30 2.29
C VAL A 34 -21.73 10.24 3.40
N ASP A 35 -20.52 10.05 3.91
CA ASP A 35 -19.88 11.03 4.80
C ASP A 35 -18.97 11.95 3.99
N ASP A 36 -19.44 13.20 3.87
CA ASP A 36 -18.69 14.37 3.46
C ASP A 36 -17.59 14.64 4.50
N GLU A 37 -16.45 13.96 4.40
CA GLU A 37 -15.24 14.30 5.17
C GLU A 37 -14.55 15.50 4.51
N GLU A 38 -14.77 16.68 5.09
CA GLU A 38 -14.01 17.89 4.81
C GLU A 38 -12.51 17.65 5.02
N THR A 39 -11.72 18.01 4.00
CA THR A 39 -10.27 18.05 4.02
C THR A 39 -9.74 18.96 5.13
N LYS A 40 -9.47 18.39 6.31
CA LYS A 40 -8.57 19.00 7.30
C LYS A 40 -7.14 18.59 6.96
N VAL A 41 -6.46 19.46 6.22
CA VAL A 41 -5.00 19.42 6.10
C VAL A 41 -4.45 19.96 7.42
N ASP A 42 -4.06 19.07 8.33
CA ASP A 42 -3.43 19.43 9.60
C ASP A 42 -1.94 19.76 9.32
N LEU A 43 -1.70 20.99 8.85
CA LEU A 43 -0.35 21.56 8.70
C LEU A 43 0.03 22.25 10.02
N ASN A 44 0.27 21.47 11.05
CA ASN A 44 0.72 21.98 12.35
C ASN A 44 2.13 21.46 12.63
N GLU A 45 3.12 22.19 12.10
CA GLU A 45 4.51 22.36 12.59
C GLU A 45 5.38 22.94 11.45
N MET A 46 5.19 24.22 11.12
CA MET A 46 6.15 24.97 10.29
C MET A 46 6.26 26.43 10.76
N ASP A 47 7.51 26.84 10.98
CA ASP A 47 8.03 28.14 11.45
C ASP A 47 7.25 29.41 10.98
N PRO A 48 6.93 30.39 11.85
CA PRO A 48 6.07 31.55 11.52
C PRO A 48 6.67 32.61 10.58
N SER A 49 7.72 32.31 9.81
CA SER A 49 8.58 33.32 9.17
C SER A 49 8.33 33.58 7.68
N LEU A 50 7.39 32.91 7.01
CA LEU A 50 7.22 33.03 5.55
C LEU A 50 5.77 33.36 5.15
N PRO A 51 5.53 34.35 4.27
CA PRO A 51 4.19 34.71 3.84
C PRO A 51 3.66 33.64 2.88
N VAL A 52 2.78 32.77 3.39
CA VAL A 52 2.08 31.77 2.58
C VAL A 52 0.88 32.46 1.92
N SER A 53 0.99 32.67 0.60
CA SER A 53 -0.14 33.06 -0.24
C SER A 53 -1.26 32.04 -0.09
N HIS A 54 -2.46 32.49 0.29
CA HIS A 54 -3.69 31.69 0.28
C HIS A 54 -3.92 31.13 -1.13
N ILE A 55 -3.58 29.86 -1.34
CA ILE A 55 -4.04 29.09 -2.49
C ILE A 55 -5.43 28.57 -2.10
N GLU A 56 -6.46 29.19 -2.63
CA GLU A 56 -7.83 28.66 -2.58
C GLU A 56 -7.85 27.31 -3.30
N THR A 57 -7.84 26.21 -2.55
CA THR A 57 -8.06 24.89 -3.12
C THR A 57 -9.54 24.76 -3.52
N PRO A 58 -9.84 24.42 -4.79
CA PRO A 58 -11.22 24.26 -5.22
C PRO A 58 -11.87 23.13 -4.41
N LYS A 59 -13.09 23.35 -3.91
CA LYS A 59 -13.89 22.30 -3.26
C LYS A 59 -14.24 21.23 -4.30
N ILE A 60 -13.49 20.13 -4.29
CA ILE A 60 -13.76 18.94 -5.11
C ILE A 60 -15.02 18.26 -4.56
N SER A 61 -16.00 17.98 -5.42
CA SER A 61 -17.19 17.21 -5.01
C SER A 61 -16.81 15.77 -4.68
N GLY A 62 -17.52 15.12 -3.73
CA GLY A 62 -17.28 13.70 -3.41
C GLY A 62 -17.42 12.77 -4.62
N GLN A 63 -18.27 13.11 -5.60
CA GLN A 63 -18.38 12.38 -6.87
C GLN A 63 -17.12 12.55 -7.73
N ASP A 64 -16.57 13.76 -7.81
CA ASP A 64 -15.34 14.05 -8.55
C ASP A 64 -14.15 13.31 -7.93
N LEU A 65 -14.06 13.31 -6.60
CA LEU A 65 -13.02 12.58 -5.86
C LEU A 65 -13.06 11.07 -6.16
N LYS A 66 -14.27 10.49 -6.22
CA LYS A 66 -14.46 9.08 -6.58
C LYS A 66 -13.99 8.79 -8.01
N LEU A 67 -14.33 9.67 -8.96
CA LEU A 67 -13.91 9.54 -10.36
C LEU A 67 -12.39 9.66 -10.51
N MET A 68 -11.77 10.61 -9.81
CA MET A 68 -10.31 10.78 -9.82
C MET A 68 -9.60 9.55 -9.23
N MET A 69 -10.12 8.98 -8.13
CA MET A 69 -9.57 7.75 -7.56
C MET A 69 -9.71 6.55 -8.52
N LEU A 70 -10.84 6.41 -9.22
CA LEU A 70 -11.02 5.35 -10.23
C LEU A 70 -10.02 5.51 -11.38
N ALA A 71 -9.80 6.73 -11.87
CA ALA A 71 -8.82 7.02 -12.91
C ALA A 71 -7.39 6.72 -12.45
N PHE A 72 -7.03 7.11 -11.22
CA PHE A 72 -5.73 6.79 -10.63
C PHE A 72 -5.47 5.28 -10.59
N MET A 73 -6.47 4.51 -10.16
CA MET A 73 -6.43 3.05 -10.09
C MET A 73 -6.27 2.38 -11.46
N GLU A 74 -6.88 2.93 -12.50
CA GLU A 74 -6.76 2.45 -13.88
C GLU A 74 -5.37 2.73 -14.48
N GLN A 75 -4.74 3.83 -14.07
CA GLN A 75 -3.40 4.22 -14.53
C GLN A 75 -2.27 3.43 -13.87
N LEU A 76 -2.50 2.92 -12.66
CA LEU A 76 -1.49 2.27 -11.80
C LEU A 76 -0.62 1.20 -12.50
N PRO A 77 -1.14 0.34 -13.41
CA PRO A 77 -0.34 -0.67 -14.12
C PRO A 77 0.62 -0.12 -15.17
N TRP A 78 0.48 1.14 -15.51
CA TRP A 78 1.23 1.83 -16.56
C TRP A 78 2.32 2.74 -15.99
N LEU A 79 2.38 2.90 -14.66
CA LEU A 79 3.38 3.69 -13.95
C LEU A 79 4.70 2.91 -13.78
N ILE A 80 5.29 2.51 -14.90
CA ILE A 80 6.43 1.58 -14.98
C ILE A 80 7.79 2.26 -15.13
N ASN A 81 7.92 3.49 -14.62
CA ASN A 81 9.20 4.17 -14.50
C ASN A 81 9.19 5.16 -13.33
N ARG A 82 10.39 5.61 -12.93
CA ARG A 82 10.60 6.47 -11.76
C ARG A 82 9.78 7.77 -11.83
N ASP A 83 9.81 8.45 -12.96
CA ASP A 83 9.17 9.75 -13.10
C ASP A 83 7.64 9.64 -13.08
N LEU A 84 7.06 8.58 -13.65
CA LEU A 84 5.62 8.34 -13.64
C LEU A 84 5.11 8.04 -12.23
N ILE A 85 5.78 7.13 -11.52
CA ILE A 85 5.33 6.73 -10.17
C ILE A 85 5.53 7.87 -9.16
N ASP A 86 6.60 8.67 -9.28
CA ASP A 86 6.84 9.82 -8.40
C ASP A 86 5.81 10.94 -8.64
N LYS A 87 5.44 11.20 -9.90
CA LYS A 87 4.35 12.14 -10.23
C LYS A 87 3.01 11.68 -9.70
N ALA A 88 2.71 10.39 -9.82
CA ALA A 88 1.49 9.82 -9.28
C ALA A 88 1.46 9.87 -7.74
N ALA A 89 2.59 9.63 -7.07
CA ALA A 89 2.70 9.79 -5.63
C ALA A 89 2.34 11.22 -5.20
N LEU A 90 2.90 12.24 -5.88
CA LEU A 90 2.59 13.64 -5.61
C LEU A 90 1.10 13.94 -5.83
N ASP A 91 0.53 13.50 -6.96
CA ASP A 91 -0.89 13.68 -7.27
C ASP A 91 -1.81 13.03 -6.22
N PHE A 92 -1.45 11.84 -5.75
CA PHE A 92 -2.19 11.14 -4.70
C PHE A 92 -2.18 11.93 -3.38
N VAL A 93 -1.02 12.45 -2.97
CA VAL A 93 -0.88 13.27 -1.76
C VAL A 93 -1.74 14.54 -1.85
N THR A 94 -1.71 15.22 -3.00
CA THR A 94 -2.38 16.52 -3.16
C THR A 94 -3.90 16.39 -3.32
N ASN A 95 -4.36 15.36 -4.04
CA ASN A 95 -5.74 15.32 -4.54
C ASN A 95 -6.55 14.12 -4.02
N LEU A 96 -5.91 13.05 -3.55
CA LEU A 96 -6.58 11.78 -3.27
C LEU A 96 -6.42 11.27 -1.83
N ASN A 97 -5.65 11.96 -0.98
CA ASN A 97 -5.30 11.49 0.37
C ASN A 97 -6.50 11.53 1.35
N THR A 98 -7.36 10.51 1.26
CA THR A 98 -8.43 10.23 2.24
C THR A 98 -8.26 8.83 2.79
N ARG A 99 -8.73 8.58 4.02
CA ARG A 99 -8.67 7.25 4.66
C ARG A 99 -9.24 6.15 3.76
N ASN A 100 -10.38 6.42 3.11
CA ASN A 100 -11.02 5.48 2.19
C ASN A 100 -10.16 5.20 0.94
N ASN A 101 -9.54 6.23 0.35
CA ASN A 101 -8.71 6.05 -0.83
C ASN A 101 -7.40 5.31 -0.50
N ARG A 102 -6.81 5.51 0.68
CA ARG A 102 -5.64 4.74 1.13
C ARG A 102 -5.96 3.25 1.25
N LYS A 103 -7.08 2.89 1.87
CA LYS A 103 -7.56 1.50 1.90
C LYS A 103 -7.77 0.92 0.50
N LYS A 104 -8.41 1.67 -0.40
CA LYS A 104 -8.59 1.25 -1.81
C LYS A 104 -7.26 1.05 -2.53
N LEU A 105 -6.29 1.94 -2.33
CA LEU A 105 -4.95 1.83 -2.90
C LEU A 105 -4.23 0.58 -2.38
N CYS A 106 -4.32 0.31 -1.08
CA CYS A 106 -3.79 -0.92 -0.46
C CYS A 106 -4.39 -2.17 -1.13
N GLN A 107 -5.72 -2.26 -1.17
CA GLN A 107 -6.44 -3.39 -1.78
C GLN A 107 -6.10 -3.54 -3.28
N MET A 108 -6.00 -2.45 -4.02
CA MET A 108 -5.58 -2.45 -5.42
C MET A 108 -4.22 -3.13 -5.62
N MET A 109 -3.21 -2.71 -4.84
CA MET A 109 -1.86 -3.26 -4.91
C MET A 109 -1.80 -4.72 -4.48
N LEU A 110 -2.63 -5.14 -3.51
CA LEU A 110 -2.72 -6.52 -3.04
C LEU A 110 -3.45 -7.45 -4.02
N GLU A 111 -4.47 -6.95 -4.73
CA GLU A 111 -5.47 -7.80 -5.37
C GLU A 111 -5.51 -7.78 -6.89
N GLN A 112 -5.45 -6.59 -7.51
CA GLN A 112 -5.84 -6.49 -8.93
C GLN A 112 -4.72 -6.91 -9.88
N TYR A 113 -3.46 -6.63 -9.52
CA TYR A 113 -2.31 -6.90 -10.39
C TYR A 113 -1.41 -8.02 -9.86
N ARG A 114 -2.04 -9.05 -9.26
CA ARG A 114 -1.34 -10.19 -8.64
C ARG A 114 -0.36 -10.92 -9.57
N ASN A 115 -0.59 -10.91 -10.87
CA ASN A 115 0.27 -11.60 -11.85
C ASN A 115 1.39 -10.71 -12.43
N ARG A 116 1.37 -9.40 -12.17
CA ARG A 116 2.34 -8.41 -12.69
C ARG A 116 3.50 -8.22 -11.71
N LEU A 117 4.41 -9.20 -11.63
CA LEU A 117 5.56 -9.11 -10.72
C LEU A 117 6.53 -7.96 -11.09
N ASP A 118 6.49 -7.50 -12.33
CA ASP A 118 7.21 -6.34 -12.84
C ASP A 118 6.80 -5.02 -12.19
N LEU A 119 5.60 -4.96 -11.59
CA LEU A 119 5.10 -3.75 -10.94
C LEU A 119 5.62 -3.56 -9.51
N LEU A 120 6.08 -4.63 -8.86
CA LEU A 120 6.39 -4.60 -7.43
C LEU A 120 7.44 -3.54 -7.05
N PRO A 121 8.53 -3.32 -7.81
CA PRO A 121 9.49 -2.26 -7.49
C PRO A 121 8.86 -0.86 -7.54
N PHE A 122 7.91 -0.63 -8.44
CA PHE A 122 7.21 0.65 -8.54
C PHE A 122 6.20 0.82 -7.41
N TYR A 123 5.51 -0.25 -7.02
CA TYR A 123 4.62 -0.21 -5.85
C TYR A 123 5.39 0.01 -4.55
N GLY A 124 6.54 -0.66 -4.39
CA GLY A 124 7.44 -0.43 -3.26
C GLY A 124 7.88 1.03 -3.19
N ARG A 125 8.30 1.61 -4.32
CA ARG A 125 8.66 3.03 -4.42
C ARG A 125 7.50 3.97 -4.07
N LEU A 126 6.31 3.69 -4.59
CA LEU A 126 5.11 4.49 -4.27
C LEU A 126 4.86 4.50 -2.77
N VAL A 127 4.83 3.33 -2.13
CA VAL A 127 4.57 3.19 -0.70
C VAL A 127 5.63 3.91 0.12
N ALA A 128 6.92 3.73 -0.18
CA ALA A 128 8.01 4.42 0.52
C ALA A 128 7.97 5.94 0.34
N THR A 129 7.48 6.43 -0.81
CA THR A 129 7.31 7.88 -1.06
C THR A 129 6.14 8.46 -0.25
N LEU A 130 5.08 7.68 -0.05
CA LEU A 130 3.88 8.10 0.67
C LEU A 130 4.01 7.93 2.20
N GLU A 131 4.80 6.97 2.67
CA GLU A 131 4.94 6.62 4.09
C GLU A 131 5.16 7.83 5.02
N PRO A 132 6.01 8.83 4.71
CA PRO A 132 6.24 9.96 5.62
C PRO A 132 4.99 10.81 5.90
N VAL A 133 4.00 10.81 5.02
CA VAL A 133 2.78 11.63 5.13
C VAL A 133 1.50 10.80 5.35
N MET A 134 1.55 9.49 5.11
CA MET A 134 0.45 8.56 5.36
C MET A 134 0.97 7.16 5.75
N PRO A 135 1.54 7.03 6.96
CA PRO A 135 2.19 5.79 7.41
C PRO A 135 1.21 4.62 7.56
N ASP A 136 -0.08 4.90 7.75
CA ASP A 136 -1.14 3.88 7.87
C ASP A 136 -1.25 3.01 6.60
N LEU A 137 -1.03 3.58 5.42
CA LEU A 137 -1.00 2.83 4.16
C LEU A 137 0.13 1.78 4.15
N ALA A 138 1.33 2.18 4.57
CA ALA A 138 2.51 1.32 4.59
C ALA A 138 2.37 0.19 5.62
N LEU A 139 1.84 0.52 6.81
CA LEU A 139 1.56 -0.45 7.86
C LEU A 139 0.51 -1.49 7.44
N GLU A 140 -0.64 -1.03 6.93
CA GLU A 140 -1.73 -1.91 6.48
C GLU A 140 -1.25 -2.87 5.39
N LEU A 141 -0.52 -2.36 4.38
CA LEU A 141 0.02 -3.17 3.30
C LEU A 141 1.03 -4.21 3.81
N SER A 142 1.92 -3.81 4.71
CA SER A 142 2.95 -4.68 5.28
C SER A 142 2.35 -5.81 6.12
N HIS A 143 1.37 -5.49 6.97
CA HIS A 143 0.64 -6.47 7.77
C HIS A 143 -0.11 -7.47 6.88
N ALA A 144 -0.84 -6.98 5.87
CA ALA A 144 -1.56 -7.85 4.94
C ALA A 144 -0.63 -8.78 4.17
N LEU A 145 0.54 -8.29 3.70
CA LEU A 145 1.53 -9.11 3.02
C LEU A 145 2.15 -10.17 3.94
N LEU A 146 2.44 -9.81 5.19
CA LEU A 146 2.97 -10.75 6.17
C LEU A 146 1.96 -11.86 6.48
N GLN A 147 0.68 -11.51 6.66
CA GLN A 147 -0.40 -12.47 6.86
C GLN A 147 -0.56 -13.40 5.63
N GLN A 148 -0.54 -12.83 4.42
CA GLN A 148 -0.58 -13.62 3.18
C GLN A 148 0.61 -14.57 3.05
N PHE A 149 1.81 -14.13 3.45
CA PHE A 149 3.01 -14.94 3.44
C PHE A 149 2.92 -16.09 4.47
N ARG A 150 2.52 -15.80 5.71
CA ARG A 150 2.27 -16.82 6.75
C ARG A 150 1.27 -17.86 6.28
N ALA A 151 0.11 -17.42 5.79
CA ALA A 151 -0.93 -18.30 5.28
C ALA A 151 -0.43 -19.16 4.12
N ALA A 152 0.39 -18.61 3.22
CA ALA A 152 0.96 -19.35 2.11
C ALA A 152 1.98 -20.41 2.57
N VAL A 153 2.78 -20.08 3.58
CA VAL A 153 3.84 -20.95 4.12
C VAL A 153 3.27 -22.08 4.98
N GLN A 154 2.36 -21.78 5.91
CA GLN A 154 1.75 -22.77 6.82
C GLN A 154 0.81 -23.74 6.08
N ASN A 155 0.22 -23.32 4.97
CA ASN A 155 -0.70 -24.16 4.22
C ASN A 155 0.06 -25.28 3.46
N LYS A 156 -0.05 -26.51 3.97
CA LYS A 156 0.51 -27.73 3.36
C LYS A 156 -0.13 -28.11 2.03
N LYS A 157 -1.30 -27.54 1.68
CA LYS A 157 -1.87 -27.69 0.34
C LYS A 157 -0.98 -26.95 -0.66
N LYS A 158 -1.00 -27.36 -1.92
CA LYS A 158 -0.29 -26.69 -3.02
C LYS A 158 -0.89 -25.29 -3.27
N GLN A 159 -0.65 -24.34 -2.36
CA GLN A 159 -0.73 -22.92 -2.69
C GLN A 159 0.20 -22.70 -3.87
N ARG A 160 -0.28 -21.96 -4.86
CA ARG A 160 0.46 -21.73 -6.09
C ARG A 160 1.83 -21.14 -5.72
N VAL A 161 2.90 -21.76 -6.22
CA VAL A 161 4.27 -21.27 -6.01
C VAL A 161 4.37 -19.79 -6.42
N ASP A 162 3.64 -19.40 -7.46
CA ASP A 162 3.47 -18.02 -7.90
C ASP A 162 3.07 -17.06 -6.77
N TRP A 163 2.13 -17.47 -5.91
CA TRP A 163 1.64 -16.65 -4.81
C TRP A 163 2.71 -16.45 -3.72
N LYS A 164 3.44 -17.52 -3.38
CA LYS A 164 4.57 -17.46 -2.43
C LYS A 164 5.67 -16.53 -2.95
N ILE A 165 6.04 -16.69 -4.22
CA ILE A 165 7.04 -15.86 -4.89
C ILE A 165 6.60 -14.40 -4.88
N ARG A 166 5.34 -14.11 -5.20
CA ARG A 166 4.80 -12.76 -5.19
C ARG A 166 4.92 -12.11 -3.82
N CYS A 167 4.43 -12.77 -2.76
CA CYS A 167 4.45 -12.20 -1.41
C CYS A 167 5.88 -11.91 -0.97
N ALA A 168 6.80 -12.89 -1.14
CA ALA A 168 8.20 -12.72 -0.79
C ALA A 168 8.86 -11.57 -1.56
N ARG A 169 8.60 -11.47 -2.87
CA ARG A 169 9.11 -10.36 -3.69
C ARG A 169 8.54 -9.02 -3.23
N PHE A 170 7.24 -8.91 -3.01
CA PHE A 170 6.65 -7.63 -2.63
C PHE A 170 7.17 -7.16 -1.25
N ILE A 171 7.26 -8.08 -0.27
CA ILE A 171 7.90 -7.78 1.01
C ILE A 171 9.35 -7.31 0.79
N SER A 172 10.13 -7.97 -0.09
CA SER A 172 11.51 -7.53 -0.36
C SER A 172 11.58 -6.14 -1.00
N GLU A 173 10.64 -5.78 -1.88
CA GLU A 173 10.59 -4.44 -2.47
C GLU A 173 10.24 -3.37 -1.42
N LEU A 174 9.41 -3.68 -0.43
CA LEU A 174 9.08 -2.74 0.66
C LEU A 174 10.26 -2.51 1.61
N VAL A 175 11.19 -3.46 1.73
CA VAL A 175 12.37 -3.36 2.60
C VAL A 175 13.57 -2.69 1.89
N CYS A 176 13.65 -2.77 0.57
CA CYS A 176 14.83 -2.35 -0.20
C CYS A 176 14.82 -0.90 -0.73
N VAL A 177 13.75 -0.14 -0.51
CA VAL A 177 13.57 1.22 -1.07
C VAL A 177 14.09 2.31 -0.13
#